data_AF-A0AAN5AK89-F1
#
_entry.id   AF-A0AAN5AK89-F1
#
_cell.length_a   1.000
_cell.length_b   1.000
_cell.length_c   1.000
_cell.angle_alpha   90.00
_cell.angle_beta   90.00
_cell.angle_gamma   90.00
#
_symmetry.space_group_name_H-M   'P 1'
#
loop_
_entity.id
_entity.type
_entity.pdbx_description
1 polymer ?
#
loop_
_entity_poly.entity_id
_entity_poly.type
_entity_poly.pdbx_seq_one_letter_code
_entity_poly.pdbx_strand_id
1 'polypeptide(L)'
;MDKEKLNDALIALALKRNQLSAMDYSDAKYDDVEEELHDLEDDFLEEYGDFLEDVITDIHDQYCPESDVLSPIAYLAHSYLNLGEDDNGKPAFDVGAKEGVIVDVEEMEDRLCRLVVVPNPTRFIIQSGKAMKKEVWMGGDVL
;
A
#
# COMPACT_ATOMS: atom_id res chain seq x y z
N MET A 1 14.55 5.34 -10.69
CA MET A 1 13.37 5.75 -9.91
C MET A 1 13.84 6.52 -8.68
N ASP A 2 13.16 7.63 -8.38
CA ASP A 2 13.45 8.48 -7.22
C ASP A 2 12.65 7.98 -6.01
N LYS A 3 13.33 7.30 -5.09
CA LYS A 3 12.71 6.63 -3.93
C LYS A 3 12.03 7.62 -2.99
N GLU A 4 12.54 8.85 -2.89
CA GLU A 4 11.95 9.88 -2.04
C GLU A 4 10.63 10.37 -2.65
N LYS A 5 10.59 10.60 -3.96
CA LYS A 5 9.36 10.99 -4.64
C LYS A 5 8.29 9.90 -4.64
N LEU A 6 8.68 8.63 -4.81
CA LEU A 6 7.77 7.49 -4.65
C LEU A 6 7.15 7.48 -3.25
N ASN A 7 8.00 7.65 -2.23
CA ASN A 7 7.53 7.71 -0.85
C ASN A 7 6.55 8.86 -0.63
N ASP A 8 6.87 10.05 -1.13
CA ASP A 8 6.02 11.24 -0.96
C ASP A 8 4.69 11.11 -1.70
N ALA A 9 4.68 10.49 -2.89
CA ALA A 9 3.46 10.18 -3.62
C ALA A 9 2.58 9.16 -2.86
N LEU A 10 3.17 8.12 -2.29
CA LEU A 10 2.44 7.17 -1.44
C LEU A 10 1.92 7.81 -0.14
N ILE A 11 2.67 8.75 0.47
CA ILE A 11 2.17 9.53 1.62
C ILE A 11 0.93 10.33 1.20
N ALA A 12 0.96 11.01 0.04
CA ALA A 12 -0.17 11.79 -0.45
C ALA A 12 -1.41 10.91 -0.66
N LEU A 13 -1.25 9.74 -1.29
CA LEU A 13 -2.32 8.74 -1.45
C LEU A 13 -2.85 8.24 -0.11
N ALA A 14 -1.97 7.91 0.85
CA ALA A 14 -2.38 7.45 2.18
C ALA A 14 -3.21 8.50 2.93
N LEU A 15 -2.81 9.78 2.86
CA LEU A 15 -3.55 10.88 3.45
C LEU A 15 -4.92 11.09 2.78
N LYS A 16 -4.97 11.04 1.44
CA LYS A 16 -6.22 11.21 0.69
C LYS A 16 -7.20 10.06 0.93
N ARG A 17 -6.71 8.81 0.95
CA ARG A 17 -7.52 7.63 1.30
C ARG A 17 -8.05 7.69 2.72
N ASN A 18 -7.23 8.15 3.67
CA ASN A 18 -7.69 8.38 5.04
C ASN A 18 -8.78 9.46 5.10
N GLN A 19 -8.62 10.57 4.36
CA GLN A 19 -9.63 11.62 4.26
C GLN A 19 -10.96 11.05 3.73
N LEU A 20 -10.94 10.33 2.61
CA LEU A 20 -12.14 9.75 2.00
C LEU A 20 -12.79 8.70 2.92
N SER A 21 -12.00 7.83 3.56
CA SER A 21 -12.50 6.78 4.46
C SER A 21 -13.20 7.32 5.72
N ALA A 22 -12.89 8.57 6.11
CA ALA A 22 -13.50 9.23 7.26
C ALA A 22 -14.78 10.01 6.89
N MET A 23 -15.12 10.11 5.60
CA MET A 23 -16.31 10.80 5.11
C MET A 23 -17.50 9.84 5.01
N ASP A 24 -18.69 10.37 5.26
CA ASP A 24 -19.93 9.68 4.92
C ASP A 24 -20.18 9.83 3.41
N TYR A 25 -20.74 8.79 2.79
CA TYR A 25 -21.07 8.81 1.36
C TYR A 25 -22.06 9.93 0.98
N SER A 26 -22.86 10.41 1.94
CA SER A 26 -23.78 11.53 1.74
C SER A 26 -23.15 12.91 1.95
N ASP A 27 -21.86 13.00 2.30
CA ASP A 27 -21.16 14.27 2.40
C ASP A 27 -21.10 14.94 1.02
N ALA A 28 -21.43 16.24 0.97
CA ALA A 28 -21.48 16.99 -0.28
C ALA A 28 -20.12 17.10 -0.99
N LYS A 29 -19.01 16.79 -0.29
CA LYS A 29 -17.65 16.79 -0.85
C LYS A 29 -17.12 15.39 -1.16
N TYR A 30 -17.90 14.34 -0.93
CA TYR A 30 -17.44 12.96 -1.12
C TYR A 30 -16.96 12.76 -2.56
N ASP A 31 -17.80 13.11 -3.53
CA ASP A 31 -17.50 12.99 -4.96
C ASP A 31 -16.23 13.78 -5.35
N ASP A 32 -16.09 15.02 -4.85
CA ASP A 32 -14.90 15.85 -5.13
C ASP A 32 -13.61 15.20 -4.61
N VAL A 33 -13.65 14.61 -3.40
CA VAL A 33 -12.48 13.96 -2.78
C VAL A 33 -12.17 12.62 -3.44
N GLU A 34 -13.19 11.90 -3.91
CA GLU A 34 -13.03 10.66 -4.69
C GLU A 34 -12.40 10.96 -6.06
N GLU A 35 -12.83 12.01 -6.76
CA GLU A 35 -12.22 12.46 -8.02
C GLU A 35 -10.75 12.87 -7.82
N GLU A 36 -10.45 13.67 -6.78
CA GLU A 36 -9.06 14.01 -6.43
C GLU A 36 -8.20 12.78 -6.08
N LEU A 37 -8.80 11.74 -5.49
CA LEU A 37 -8.09 10.49 -5.22
C LEU A 37 -7.78 9.73 -6.52
N HIS A 38 -8.73 9.68 -7.45
CA HIS A 38 -8.53 9.03 -8.74
C HIS A 38 -7.46 9.74 -9.58
N ASP A 39 -7.46 11.08 -9.62
CA ASP A 39 -6.39 11.84 -10.29
C ASP A 39 -5.01 11.52 -9.70
N LEU A 40 -4.90 11.43 -8.36
CA LEU A 40 -3.65 11.04 -7.70
C LEU A 40 -3.23 9.59 -8.01
N GLU A 41 -4.19 8.68 -8.15
CA GLU A 41 -3.93 7.28 -8.50
C GLU A 41 -3.45 7.12 -9.94
N ASP A 42 -4.06 7.87 -10.86
CA ASP A 42 -3.67 7.88 -12.27
C ASP A 42 -2.26 8.47 -12.44
N ASP A 43 -1.98 9.63 -11.83
CA ASP A 43 -0.64 10.24 -11.81
C ASP A 43 0.41 9.29 -11.20
N PHE A 44 0.03 8.57 -10.14
CA PHE A 44 0.91 7.61 -9.48
C PHE A 44 1.22 6.41 -10.37
N LEU A 45 0.22 5.86 -11.05
CA LEU A 45 0.41 4.75 -11.99
C LEU A 45 1.22 5.18 -13.22
N GLU A 46 1.00 6.38 -13.75
CA GLU A 46 1.79 6.89 -14.89
C GLU A 46 3.28 7.00 -14.55
N GLU A 47 3.61 7.50 -13.36
CA GLU A 47 5.01 7.73 -12.96
C GLU A 47 5.70 6.48 -12.37
N TYR A 48 4.97 5.64 -11.60
CA TYR A 48 5.56 4.56 -10.81
C TYR A 48 5.01 3.17 -11.11
N GLY A 49 4.00 3.04 -11.98
CA GLY A 49 3.29 1.80 -12.29
C GLY A 49 4.24 0.68 -12.70
N ASP A 50 4.96 0.87 -13.80
CA ASP A 50 5.90 -0.13 -14.35
C ASP A 50 6.92 -0.61 -13.30
N PHE A 51 7.50 0.31 -12.53
CA PHE A 51 8.48 -0.03 -11.49
C PHE A 51 7.86 -0.87 -10.38
N LEU A 52 6.65 -0.53 -9.93
CA LEU A 52 5.98 -1.27 -8.87
C LEU A 52 5.45 -2.60 -9.35
N GLU A 53 5.02 -2.72 -10.61
CA GLU A 53 4.66 -3.99 -11.22
C GLU A 53 5.84 -4.98 -11.16
N ASP A 54 7.04 -4.55 -11.58
CA ASP A 54 8.25 -5.38 -11.47
C ASP A 54 8.51 -5.83 -10.02
N VAL A 55 8.43 -4.89 -9.05
CA VAL A 55 8.62 -5.18 -7.62
C VAL A 55 7.58 -6.17 -7.10
N ILE A 56 6.31 -5.98 -7.46
CA ILE A 56 5.22 -6.85 -7.02
C ILE A 56 5.36 -8.23 -7.64
N THR A 57 5.76 -8.33 -8.91
CA THR A 57 6.07 -9.60 -9.57
C THR A 57 7.18 -10.34 -8.82
N ASP A 58 8.29 -9.68 -8.47
CA ASP A 58 9.37 -10.31 -7.71
C ASP A 58 8.89 -10.81 -6.34
N ILE A 59 8.05 -10.04 -5.64
CA ILE A 59 7.44 -10.45 -4.36
C ILE A 59 6.53 -11.68 -4.57
N HIS A 60 5.70 -11.68 -5.62
CA HIS A 60 4.82 -12.79 -5.92
C HIS A 60 5.60 -14.06 -6.24
N ASP A 61 6.60 -13.99 -7.12
CA ASP A 61 7.46 -15.12 -7.48
C ASP A 61 8.16 -15.72 -6.26
N GLN A 62 8.55 -14.89 -5.28
CA GLN A 62 9.24 -15.35 -4.07
C GLN A 62 8.31 -15.88 -2.98
N TYR A 63 7.13 -15.30 -2.80
CA TYR A 63 6.30 -15.53 -1.61
C TYR A 63 4.93 -16.13 -1.88
N CYS A 64 4.31 -15.80 -3.01
CA CYS A 64 2.95 -16.19 -3.35
C CYS A 64 2.76 -16.39 -4.87
N PRO A 65 3.50 -17.34 -5.49
CA PRO A 65 3.56 -17.50 -6.94
C PRO A 65 2.23 -17.96 -7.56
N GLU A 66 1.35 -18.56 -6.76
CA GLU A 66 0.02 -18.99 -7.19
C GLU A 66 -1.01 -17.84 -7.20
N SER A 67 -0.68 -16.68 -6.62
CA SER A 67 -1.56 -15.51 -6.58
C SER A 67 -1.35 -14.62 -7.80
N ASP A 68 -2.44 -14.15 -8.40
CA ASP A 68 -2.39 -13.20 -9.52
C ASP A 68 -1.74 -11.87 -9.10
N VAL A 69 -0.82 -11.37 -9.92
CA VAL A 69 -0.28 -10.01 -9.80
C VAL A 69 -1.34 -9.00 -10.25
N LEU A 70 -1.67 -8.04 -9.38
CA LEU A 70 -2.66 -6.99 -9.67
C LEU A 70 -1.97 -5.64 -9.98
N SER A 71 -2.76 -4.65 -10.39
CA SER A 71 -2.28 -3.27 -10.54
C SER A 71 -1.68 -2.74 -9.22
N PRO A 72 -0.60 -1.93 -9.26
CA PRO A 72 0.05 -1.42 -8.05
C PRO A 72 -0.89 -0.74 -7.04
N ILE A 73 -1.88 0.01 -7.51
CA ILE A 73 -2.84 0.70 -6.64
C ILE A 73 -3.78 -0.27 -5.88
N ALA A 74 -3.91 -1.52 -6.33
CA ALA A 74 -4.69 -2.55 -5.61
C ALA A 74 -4.06 -2.93 -4.27
N TYR A 75 -2.75 -2.74 -4.12
CA TYR A 75 -2.01 -3.05 -2.89
C TYR A 75 -1.99 -1.88 -1.88
N LEU A 76 -2.58 -0.73 -2.24
CA LEU A 76 -2.81 0.37 -1.29
C LEU A 76 -3.88 -0.05 -0.28
N ALA A 77 -3.67 0.26 0.99
CA ALA A 77 -4.70 0.09 2.01
C ALA A 77 -5.92 0.96 1.71
N HIS A 78 -7.11 0.51 2.11
CA HIS A 78 -8.31 1.35 2.14
C HIS A 78 -8.13 2.49 3.16
N SER A 79 -7.51 2.20 4.31
CA SER A 79 -7.12 3.18 5.31
C SER A 79 -5.81 2.83 5.99
N TYR A 80 -5.05 3.85 6.37
CA TYR A 80 -3.77 3.74 7.07
C TYR A 80 -3.89 4.24 8.51
N LEU A 81 -3.21 3.55 9.42
CA LEU A 81 -3.02 3.96 10.80
C LEU A 81 -1.90 5.02 10.86
N ASN A 82 -2.20 6.20 11.40
CA ASN A 82 -1.21 7.24 11.63
C ASN A 82 -0.44 6.95 12.93
N LEU A 83 0.89 6.84 12.83
CA LEU A 83 1.79 6.55 13.96
C LEU A 83 2.46 7.80 14.54
N GLY A 84 2.11 8.99 14.05
CA GLY A 84 2.78 10.26 14.35
C GLY A 84 3.65 10.72 13.19
N GLU A 85 4.67 11.51 13.51
CA GLU A 85 5.63 12.04 12.54
C GLU A 85 7.01 11.41 12.80
N ASP A 86 7.80 11.25 11.74
CA ASP A 86 9.21 10.89 11.81
C ASP A 86 10.09 12.09 12.22
N ASP A 87 11.41 11.86 12.28
CA ASP A 87 12.39 12.89 12.64
C ASP A 87 12.43 14.09 11.67
N ASN A 88 11.86 13.96 10.46
CA ASN A 88 11.78 15.00 9.44
C ASN A 88 10.39 15.65 9.36
N GLY A 89 9.45 15.28 10.25
CA GLY A 89 8.08 15.78 10.25
C GLY A 89 7.18 15.15 9.19
N LYS A 90 7.59 14.06 8.51
CA LYS A 90 6.72 13.32 7.59
C LYS A 90 5.88 12.32 8.38
N PRO A 91 4.59 12.12 8.05
CA PRO A 91 3.74 11.18 8.77
C PRO A 91 4.25 9.75 8.58
N ALA A 92 4.25 8.98 9.68
CA ALA A 92 4.60 7.57 9.70
C ALA A 92 3.32 6.72 9.72
N PHE A 93 3.34 5.60 8.99
CA PHE A 93 2.13 4.79 8.78
C PHE A 93 2.31 3.31 9.12
N ASP A 94 1.19 2.72 9.53
CA ASP A 94 0.96 1.28 9.53
C ASP A 94 -0.45 1.00 8.98
N VAL A 95 -0.86 -0.26 8.94
CA VAL A 95 -2.13 -0.71 8.35
C VAL A 95 -2.88 -1.64 9.29
N GLY A 96 -4.22 -1.62 9.15
CA GLY A 96 -5.10 -2.54 9.84
C GLY A 96 -4.94 -3.98 9.34
N ALA A 97 -5.29 -4.95 10.18
CA ALA A 97 -5.13 -6.38 9.90
C ALA A 97 -5.94 -6.94 8.70
N LYS A 98 -6.84 -6.13 8.13
CA LYS A 98 -7.70 -6.50 6.99
C LYS A 98 -7.34 -5.75 5.71
N GLU A 99 -6.33 -4.89 5.76
CA GLU A 99 -5.87 -4.09 4.63
C GLU A 99 -4.99 -4.92 3.69
N GLY A 100 -5.02 -4.62 2.40
CA GLY A 100 -4.23 -5.27 1.36
C GLY A 100 -4.93 -6.40 0.61
N VAL A 101 -4.28 -6.84 -0.47
CA VAL A 101 -4.71 -7.91 -1.38
C VAL A 101 -4.53 -9.25 -0.70
N ILE A 102 -5.53 -10.14 -0.80
CA ILE A 102 -5.40 -11.52 -0.30
C ILE A 102 -4.42 -12.27 -1.20
N VAL A 103 -3.43 -12.92 -0.59
CA VAL A 103 -2.43 -13.73 -1.29
C VAL A 103 -2.23 -15.07 -0.59
N ASP A 104 -1.99 -16.10 -1.38
CA ASP A 104 -1.70 -17.47 -0.93
C ASP A 104 -0.18 -17.63 -0.77
N VAL A 105 0.28 -17.54 0.47
CA VAL A 105 1.72 -17.57 0.82
C VAL A 105 2.16 -19.01 1.09
N GLU A 106 3.15 -19.51 0.34
CA GLU A 106 3.57 -20.92 0.40
C GLU A 106 4.00 -21.37 1.81
N GLU A 107 4.72 -20.52 2.55
CA GLU A 107 5.16 -20.83 3.92
C GLU A 107 4.01 -20.80 4.95
N MET A 108 2.80 -20.40 4.54
CA MET A 108 1.66 -20.10 5.42
C MET A 108 0.31 -20.57 4.87
N GLU A 109 0.27 -21.77 4.27
CA GLU A 109 -0.90 -22.33 3.56
C GLU A 109 -2.22 -22.33 4.38
N ASP A 110 -2.14 -22.45 5.71
CA ASP A 110 -3.32 -22.47 6.60
C ASP A 110 -3.77 -21.07 7.08
N ARG A 111 -3.18 -19.99 6.54
CA ARG A 111 -3.41 -18.63 7.02
C ARG A 111 -3.87 -17.71 5.91
N LEU A 112 -4.91 -16.94 6.19
CA LEU A 112 -5.28 -15.80 5.36
C LEU A 112 -4.19 -14.73 5.46
N CYS A 113 -3.44 -14.57 4.38
CA CYS A 113 -2.39 -13.56 4.25
C CYS A 113 -2.85 -12.41 3.36
N ARG A 114 -2.28 -11.22 3.61
CA ARG A 114 -2.50 -10.03 2.80
C ARG A 114 -1.20 -9.34 2.47
N LEU A 115 -1.04 -8.91 1.22
CA LEU A 115 0.06 -8.08 0.76
C LEU A 115 -0.41 -6.62 0.65
N VAL A 116 0.36 -5.69 1.22
CA VAL A 116 0.00 -4.27 1.30
C VAL A 116 1.24 -3.40 1.25
N VAL A 117 1.18 -2.27 0.53
CA VAL A 117 2.24 -1.26 0.52
C VAL A 117 2.00 -0.25 1.64
N VAL A 118 3.07 0.17 2.32
CA VAL A 118 3.01 1.15 3.41
C VAL A 118 4.06 2.23 3.18
N PRO A 119 3.69 3.52 3.15
CA PRO A 119 4.66 4.62 3.06
C PRO A 119 5.40 4.86 4.39
N ASN A 120 6.50 5.58 4.26
CA ASN A 120 7.36 6.07 5.34
C ASN A 120 7.72 5.04 6.44
N PRO A 121 8.73 4.18 6.20
CA PRO A 121 9.44 4.00 4.93
C PRO A 121 8.61 3.18 3.93
N THR A 122 8.78 3.45 2.62
CA THR A 122 8.12 2.69 1.55
C THR A 122 8.52 1.21 1.58
N ARG A 123 7.55 0.36 1.89
CA ARG A 123 7.74 -1.08 2.06
C ARG A 123 6.49 -1.87 1.70
N PHE A 124 6.67 -3.12 1.27
CA PHE A 124 5.58 -4.09 1.17
C PHE A 124 5.60 -5.01 2.39
N ILE A 125 4.42 -5.30 2.92
CA ILE A 125 4.22 -6.15 4.09
C ILE A 125 3.28 -7.28 3.73
N ILE A 126 3.69 -8.51 4.03
CA ILE A 126 2.77 -9.65 4.16
C ILE A 126 2.28 -9.70 5.60
N GLN A 127 0.96 -9.71 5.80
CA GLN A 127 0.36 -9.79 7.13
C GLN A 127 -0.69 -10.89 7.25
N SER A 128 -0.79 -11.50 8.42
CA SER A 128 -1.86 -12.43 8.77
C SER A 128 -2.48 -12.03 10.11
N GLY A 129 -3.65 -11.40 10.04
CA GLY A 129 -4.31 -10.83 11.20
C GLY A 129 -3.45 -9.75 11.88
N LYS A 130 -3.56 -9.64 13.21
CA LYS A 130 -2.73 -8.72 14.02
C LYS A 130 -1.42 -9.34 14.50
N ALA A 131 -1.26 -10.65 14.37
CA ALA A 131 -0.21 -11.40 15.05
C ALA A 131 1.08 -11.50 14.23
N MET A 132 0.99 -11.35 12.91
CA MET A 132 2.12 -11.54 12.01
C MET A 132 2.14 -10.44 10.95
N LYS A 133 3.29 -9.76 10.87
CA LYS A 133 3.66 -8.84 9.80
C LYS A 133 5.10 -9.16 9.41
N LYS A 134 5.36 -9.36 8.12
CA LYS A 134 6.68 -9.57 7.55
C LYS A 134 6.88 -8.53 6.45
N GLU A 135 7.89 -7.70 6.60
CA GLU A 135 8.36 -6.84 5.51
C GLU A 135 9.03 -7.75 4.47
N VAL A 136 8.55 -7.66 3.23
CA VAL A 136 9.02 -8.50 2.11
C VAL A 136 9.77 -7.72 1.06
N TRP A 137 9.68 -6.39 1.10
CA TRP A 137 10.45 -5.48 0.28
C TRP A 137 10.57 -4.14 0.98
N MET A 138 11.72 -3.49 0.87
CA MET A 138 11.92 -2.14 1.38
C MET A 138 12.85 -1.35 0.46
N GLY A 139 12.33 -0.25 -0.11
CA GLY A 139 13.15 0.76 -0.76
C GLY A 139 14.09 0.24 -1.86
N GLY A 140 13.77 -0.84 -2.57
CA GLY A 140 14.48 -1.30 -3.78
C GLY A 140 15.01 -2.73 -3.76
N ASP A 141 14.99 -3.42 -2.63
CA ASP A 141 15.42 -4.82 -2.53
C ASP A 141 14.31 -5.68 -1.91
N VAL A 142 14.04 -6.85 -2.51
CA VAL A 142 13.20 -7.90 -1.90
C VAL A 142 14.00 -8.53 -0.75
N LEU A 143 13.35 -8.74 0.38
CA LEU A 143 13.97 -9.19 1.64
C LEU A 143 13.94 -10.71 1.82
#